data_AF-A0A0N4XE88-F1
#
_entry.id   AF-A0A0N4XE88-F1
#
_cell.length_a   1.000
_cell.length_b   1.000
_cell.length_c   1.000
_cell.angle_alpha   90.00
_cell.angle_beta   90.00
_cell.angle_gamma   90.00
#
_symmetry.space_group_name_H-M   'P 1'
#
loop_
_entity.id
_entity.type
_entity.pdbx_description
1 polymer ?
#
loop_
_entity_poly.entity_id
_entity_poly.type
_entity_poly.pdbx_seq_one_letter_code
_entity_poly.pdbx_strand_id
1 'polypeptide(L)' 'MKMQTIVVVVLCAVIARAYDTPKCDPNGQCGLGFECYKGDCIRPRHCPQLYPVDPEPGCAVEMVVDEFNCPMPKEICGN' A
#
# COMPACT_ATOMS: atom_id res chain seq x y z
N MET A 1 11.61 -11.75 -35.10
CA MET A 1 12.13 -12.18 -33.79
C MET A 1 12.57 -11.01 -32.89
N LYS A 2 13.41 -10.05 -33.34
CA LYS A 2 13.86 -8.91 -32.50
C LYS A 2 12.75 -8.04 -31.90
N MET A 3 11.68 -7.76 -32.66
CA MET A 3 10.61 -6.85 -32.22
C MET A 3 9.71 -7.46 -31.13
N GLN A 4 9.44 -8.77 -31.18
CA GLN A 4 8.65 -9.47 -30.16
C GLN A 4 9.41 -9.54 -28.82
N THR A 5 10.73 -9.76 -28.85
CA THR A 5 11.55 -9.80 -27.63
C THR A 5 11.57 -8.45 -26.92
N ILE A 6 11.65 -7.34 -27.66
CA ILE A 6 11.63 -5.99 -27.09
C ILE A 6 10.27 -5.71 -26.41
N VAL A 7 9.16 -6.07 -27.06
CA VAL A 7 7.81 -5.87 -26.50
C VAL A 7 7.64 -6.62 -25.18
N VAL A 8 8.07 -7.88 -25.10
CA VAL A 8 7.95 -8.69 -23.87
C VAL A 8 8.78 -8.09 -22.73
N VAL A 9 10.03 -7.66 -23.01
CA VAL A 9 10.90 -7.07 -21.98
C VAL A 9 10.32 -5.75 -21.47
N VAL A 10 9.78 -4.90 -22.35
CA VAL A 10 9.13 -3.65 -21.96
C VAL A 10 7.88 -3.93 -21.12
N LEU A 11 7.06 -4.91 -21.52
CA LEU A 11 5.86 -5.27 -20.78
C LEU A 11 6.19 -5.77 -19.36
N CYS A 12 7.19 -6.64 -19.22
CA CYS A 12 7.65 -7.13 -17.91
C CYS A 12 8.20 -6.01 -17.03
N ALA A 13 8.96 -5.07 -17.61
CA ALA A 13 9.48 -3.92 -16.87
C ALA A 13 8.38 -2.98 -16.36
N VAL A 14 7.32 -2.75 -17.16
CA VAL A 14 6.16 -1.94 -16.76
C VAL A 14 5.39 -2.63 -15.63
N ILE A 15 5.14 -3.94 -15.74
CA ILE A 15 4.46 -4.71 -14.71
C ILE A 15 5.24 -4.68 -13.39
N ALA A 16 6.57 -4.82 -13.43
CA ALA A 16 7.41 -4.77 -12.22
C ALA A 16 7.33 -3.43 -11.47
N ARG A 17 7.10 -2.30 -12.16
CA ARG A 17 6.95 -0.97 -11.55
C ARG A 17 5.59 -0.74 -10.92
N ALA A 18 4.56 -1.46 -11.36
CA ALA A 18 3.20 -1.31 -10.82
C ALA A 18 3.03 -1.95 -9.43
N TYR A 19 3.94 -2.86 -9.04
CA TYR A 19 3.92 -3.55 -7.75
C TYR A 19 4.93 -2.98 -6.74
N ASP A 20 5.28 -1.71 -6.83
CA ASP A 20 6.11 -1.07 -5.79
C ASP A 20 5.29 -0.96 -4.50
N THR A 21 5.41 -1.99 -3.65
CA THR A 21 4.98 -1.95 -2.26
C THR A 21 5.79 -0.88 -1.52
N PRO A 22 5.16 -0.11 -0.61
CA PRO A 22 5.88 0.88 0.18
C PRO A 22 7.02 0.20 0.93
N LYS A 23 8.23 0.73 0.79
CA LYS A 23 9.44 0.20 1.44
C LYS A 23 9.58 0.73 2.85
N CYS A 24 10.22 -0.05 3.72
CA CYS A 24 10.58 0.42 5.05
C CYS A 24 11.57 1.58 4.96
N ASP A 25 11.52 2.49 5.93
CA ASP A 25 12.53 3.53 6.06
C ASP A 25 13.88 2.93 6.54
N PRO A 26 14.99 3.69 6.51
CA PRO A 26 16.31 3.21 6.95
C PRO A 26 16.37 2.67 8.39
N ASN A 27 15.43 3.06 9.25
CA ASN A 27 15.31 2.56 10.63
C ASN A 27 14.44 1.29 10.73
N GLY A 28 13.97 0.75 9.61
CA GLY A 28 13.10 -0.42 9.58
C GLY A 28 11.67 -0.14 10.07
N GLN A 29 11.22 1.11 10.03
CA GLN A 29 9.87 1.51 10.40
C GLN A 29 9.02 1.71 9.13
N CYS A 30 7.73 1.72 9.36
CA CYS A 30 6.70 1.90 8.36
C CYS A 30 5.69 2.93 8.84
N GLY A 31 4.79 3.33 7.94
CA GLY A 31 3.63 4.14 8.31
C GLY A 31 2.84 3.50 9.47
N LEU A 32 2.05 4.32 10.16
CA LEU A 32 1.29 3.93 11.34
C LEU A 32 0.54 2.59 11.17
N GLY A 33 0.75 1.66 12.10
CA GLY A 33 0.11 0.34 12.12
C GLY A 33 0.67 -0.70 11.13
N PHE A 34 1.62 -0.33 10.25
CA PHE A 34 2.30 -1.27 9.35
C PHE A 34 3.55 -1.85 9.99
N GLU A 35 3.89 -3.09 9.64
CA GLU A 35 5.11 -3.76 10.06
C GLU A 35 6.11 -3.86 8.90
N CYS A 36 7.40 -3.68 9.21
CA CYS A 36 8.45 -3.91 8.23
C CYS A 36 8.75 -5.40 8.13
N TYR A 37 8.49 -5.99 6.97
CA TYR A 37 8.79 -7.38 6.69
C TYR A 37 9.56 -7.50 5.38
N LYS A 38 10.79 -8.03 5.44
CA LYS A 38 11.69 -8.19 4.28
C LYS A 38 11.94 -6.90 3.48
N GLY A 39 11.91 -5.75 4.15
CA GLY A 39 12.11 -4.44 3.51
C GLY A 39 10.85 -3.82 2.91
N ASP A 40 9.71 -4.49 3.03
CA ASP A 40 8.40 -3.98 2.64
C ASP A 40 7.54 -3.64 3.87
N CYS A 41 6.78 -2.56 3.76
CA CYS A 41 5.75 -2.21 4.72
C CYS A 41 4.49 -3.01 4.42
N ILE A 42 4.22 -3.98 5.29
CA ILE A 42 3.07 -4.87 5.16
C ILE A 42 2.07 -4.61 6.28
N ARG A 43 0.81 -4.94 6.03
CA ARG A 43 -0.19 -4.96 7.10
C ARG A 43 0.08 -6.19 7.99
N PRO A 44 0.02 -6.05 9.33
CA PRO A 44 0.12 -7.18 10.23
C PRO A 44 -0.93 -8.25 9.92
N ARG A 45 -0.51 -9.51 9.95
CA ARG A 45 -1.38 -10.66 9.58
C ARG A 45 -2.58 -10.86 10.50
N HIS A 46 -2.53 -10.35 11.73
CA HIS A 46 -3.67 -10.42 12.66
C HIS A 46 -4.76 -9.39 12.35
N CYS A 47 -4.46 -8.40 11.51
CA CYS A 47 -5.41 -7.35 11.18
C CYS A 47 -6.49 -7.84 10.19
N PRO A 48 -7.71 -7.31 10.28
CA PRO A 48 -8.76 -7.63 9.34
C PRO A 48 -8.38 -7.24 7.92
N GLN A 49 -8.94 -7.95 6.94
CA GLN A 49 -8.89 -7.51 5.56
C GLN A 49 -9.67 -6.21 5.43
N LEU A 50 -9.13 -5.27 4.65
CA LEU A 50 -9.77 -3.99 4.42
C LEU A 50 -10.38 -4.03 3.03
N TYR A 51 -11.59 -3.53 2.94
CA TYR A 51 -12.24 -3.26 1.68
C TYR A 51 -11.80 -1.87 1.18
N PRO A 52 -11.79 -1.65 -0.14
CA PRO A 52 -11.65 -0.30 -0.69
C PRO A 52 -12.70 0.62 -0.03
N VAL A 53 -12.25 1.76 0.48
CA VAL A 53 -13.14 2.80 0.99
C VAL A 53 -13.35 3.77 -0.15
N ASP A 54 -14.61 3.95 -0.55
CA ASP A 54 -15.04 5.01 -1.46
C ASP A 54 -15.45 6.22 -0.64
N PRO A 55 -14.59 7.24 -0.49
CA PRO A 55 -14.92 8.39 0.34
C PRO A 55 -16.05 9.23 -0.27
N GLU A 56 -16.89 9.80 0.59
CA GLU A 56 -17.89 10.77 0.17
C GLU A 56 -17.25 12.03 -0.49
N PRO A 57 -17.92 12.68 -1.45
CA PRO A 57 -17.40 13.90 -2.06
C PRO A 57 -17.13 15.00 -1.03
N GLY A 58 -15.87 15.45 -0.95
CA GLY A 58 -15.44 16.44 0.04
C GLY A 58 -14.84 15.84 1.32
N CYS A 59 -14.79 14.51 1.43
CA CYS A 59 -14.12 13.80 2.51
C CYS A 59 -12.79 13.21 2.04
N ALA A 60 -11.83 13.14 2.97
CA ALA A 60 -10.53 12.53 2.76
C ALA A 60 -10.45 11.18 3.49
N VAL A 61 -9.65 10.26 2.98
CA VAL A 61 -9.33 9.01 3.70
C VAL A 61 -7.96 9.15 4.34
N GLU A 62 -7.90 9.03 5.66
CA GLU A 62 -6.65 8.96 6.40
C GLU A 62 -6.45 7.56 7.01
N MET A 63 -5.19 7.13 7.10
CA MET A 63 -4.86 5.90 7.81
C MET A 63 -4.73 6.17 9.30
N VAL A 64 -5.56 5.51 10.09
CA VAL A 64 -5.52 5.55 11.56
C VAL A 64 -5.16 4.18 12.13
N VAL A 65 -4.71 4.16 13.38
CA VAL A 65 -4.45 2.93 14.11
C VAL A 65 -5.62 2.64 15.04
N ASP A 66 -6.17 1.44 14.95
CA ASP A 66 -7.22 1.00 15.88
C ASP A 66 -6.64 0.53 17.22
N GLU A 67 -7.51 0.05 18.12
CA GLU A 67 -7.11 -0.46 19.43
C GLU A 67 -6.24 -1.73 19.39
N PHE A 68 -6.21 -2.43 18.25
CA PHE A 68 -5.44 -3.65 18.00
C PHE A 68 -4.14 -3.38 17.23
N ASN A 69 -3.75 -2.11 17.13
CA ASN A 69 -2.59 -1.65 16.39
C ASN A 69 -2.67 -1.95 14.87
N CYS A 70 -3.89 -2.01 14.33
CA CYS A 70 -4.14 -2.26 12.92
C CYS A 70 -4.35 -0.97 12.15
N PRO A 71 -3.75 -0.84 10.94
CA PRO A 71 -3.91 0.34 10.10
C PRO A 71 -5.27 0.26 9.39
N MET A 72 -6.17 1.18 9.72
CA MET A 72 -7.51 1.29 9.16
C MET A 72 -7.71 2.61 8.41
N PRO A 73 -8.31 2.61 7.21
CA PRO A 73 -8.76 3.82 6.56
C PRO A 73 -9.94 4.38 7.36
N LYS A 74 -9.85 5.66 7.70
CA LYS A 74 -10.93 6.44 8.32
C LYS A 74 -11.25 7.60 7.40
N GLU A 75 -12.53 7.72 7.07
CA GLU A 75 -13.02 8.89 6.37
C GLU A 75 -13.07 10.09 7.33
N ILE A 76 -12.53 11.21 6.87
CA ILE A 76 -12.55 12.49 7.55
C ILE A 76 -13.21 13.50 6.62
N CYS A 77 -14.42 13.92 6.98
CA CYS A 77 -15.12 14.98 6.29
C CYS A 77 -14.76 16.33 6.93
N GLY A 78 -14.42 17.30 6.10
CA GLY A 78 -14.33 18.70 6.53
C GLY A 78 -15.73 19.15 6.95
N ASN A 79 -15.84 19.68 8.16
CA ASN A 79 -17.08 20.25 8.67
C ASN A 79 -17.51 21.46 7.82
#